data_AF-A0A945E1K9-F1
#
_entry.id   AF-A0A945E1K9-F1
#
_cell.length_a   1.000
_cell.length_b   1.000
_cell.length_c   1.000
_cell.angle_alpha   90.00
_cell.angle_beta   90.00
_cell.angle_gamma   90.00
#
_symmetry.space_group_name_H-M   'P 1'
#
loop_
_entity.id
_entity.type
_entity.pdbx_description
1 polymer ?
#
loop_
_entity_poly.entity_id
_entity_poly.type
_entity_poly.pdbx_seq_one_letter_code
_entity_poly.pdbx_strand_id
1 'polypeptide(L)'
;MKDLTLLFSKYRKWVMGLAIFGVGLAVYLYYEYLVQDTFGICNINAVFNCEPITKGPLSELFGIPVALIGLVGYATIFLTAWMKKFRWSFYMAVFGMVFCLRLTILEIFVENVLCPVCLACQAVMLVELVLTYQLAFPEKVGLISSQESKTK
;
A
#
# COMPACT_ATOMS: atom_id res chain seq x y z
N MET A 1 -15.71 26.45 -7.46
CA MET A 1 -16.48 25.18 -7.57
C MET A 1 -15.92 24.23 -8.63
N LYS A 2 -15.55 24.69 -9.85
CA LYS A 2 -14.95 23.83 -10.90
C LYS A 2 -13.56 23.26 -10.54
N ASP A 3 -12.78 23.97 -9.74
CA ASP A 3 -11.42 23.52 -9.35
C ASP A 3 -11.45 22.34 -8.37
N LEU A 4 -12.47 22.30 -7.49
CA LEU A 4 -12.65 21.22 -6.52
C LEU A 4 -13.00 19.89 -7.22
N THR A 5 -13.84 19.93 -8.26
CA THR A 5 -14.19 18.74 -9.04
C THR A 5 -13.04 18.25 -9.91
N LEU A 6 -12.18 19.14 -10.42
CA LEU A 6 -10.96 18.74 -11.14
C LEU A 6 -9.90 18.15 -10.22
N LEU A 7 -9.71 18.68 -9.01
CA LEU A 7 -8.82 18.09 -8.02
C LEU A 7 -9.27 16.69 -7.60
N PHE A 8 -10.56 16.52 -7.25
CA PHE A 8 -11.11 15.19 -6.93
C PHE A 8 -10.94 14.20 -8.10
N SER A 9 -11.15 14.64 -9.34
CA SER A 9 -10.93 13.83 -10.54
C SER A 9 -9.46 13.44 -10.72
N LYS A 10 -8.54 14.38 -10.48
CA LYS A 10 -7.10 14.15 -10.59
C LYS A 10 -6.63 13.19 -9.50
N TYR A 11 -6.91 13.45 -8.23
CA TYR A 11 -6.50 12.57 -7.12
C TYR A 11 -7.07 11.16 -7.25
N ARG A 12 -8.32 11.01 -7.71
CA ARG A 12 -8.89 9.68 -7.99
C ARG A 12 -8.07 8.91 -9.04
N LYS A 13 -7.60 9.57 -10.11
CA LYS A 13 -6.72 8.93 -11.11
C LYS A 13 -5.39 8.49 -10.51
N TRP A 14 -4.81 9.30 -9.62
CA TRP A 14 -3.58 8.93 -8.90
C TRP A 14 -3.80 7.72 -7.99
N VAL A 15 -4.87 7.70 -7.18
CA VAL A 15 -5.22 6.55 -6.33
C VAL A 15 -5.41 5.29 -7.16
N MET A 16 -6.14 5.36 -8.28
CA MET A 16 -6.32 4.19 -9.16
C MET A 16 -4.98 3.70 -9.73
N GLY A 17 -4.08 4.60 -10.13
CA GLY A 17 -2.75 4.23 -10.63
C GLY A 17 -1.87 3.57 -9.57
N LEU A 18 -1.87 4.10 -8.35
CA LEU A 18 -1.17 3.54 -7.20
C LEU A 18 -1.73 2.17 -6.81
N ALA A 19 -3.05 2.01 -6.80
CA ALA A 19 -3.70 0.74 -6.49
C ALA A 19 -3.32 -0.35 -7.51
N ILE A 20 -3.29 -0.02 -8.81
CA ILE A 20 -2.84 -0.95 -9.85
C ILE A 20 -1.38 -1.36 -9.62
N PHE A 21 -0.53 -0.40 -9.26
CA PHE A 21 0.86 -0.68 -8.94
C PHE A 21 1.01 -1.58 -7.69
N GLY A 22 0.24 -1.30 -6.64
CA GLY A 22 0.17 -2.12 -5.42
C GLY A 22 -0.33 -3.54 -5.68
N VAL A 23 -1.35 -3.71 -6.54
CA VAL A 23 -1.80 -5.03 -7.00
C VAL A 23 -0.67 -5.75 -7.74
N GLY A 24 0.07 -5.06 -8.62
CA GLY A 24 1.23 -5.63 -9.30
C GLY A 24 2.29 -6.16 -8.34
N LEU A 25 2.63 -5.39 -7.31
CA LEU A 25 3.56 -5.82 -6.26
C LEU A 25 3.03 -7.02 -5.46
N ALA A 26 1.73 -7.01 -5.11
CA ALA A 26 1.11 -8.11 -4.37
C ALA A 26 1.05 -9.41 -5.19
N VAL A 27 0.74 -9.31 -6.49
CA VAL A 27 0.77 -10.45 -7.42
C VAL A 27 2.19 -10.97 -7.58
N TYR A 28 3.19 -10.09 -7.67
CA TYR A 28 4.59 -10.48 -7.73
C TYR A 28 5.00 -11.28 -6.48
N LEU A 29 4.65 -10.79 -5.28
CA LEU A 29 4.91 -11.51 -4.03
C LEU A 29 4.18 -12.86 -3.98
N TYR A 30 2.93 -12.90 -4.44
CA TYR A 30 2.15 -14.13 -4.48
C TYR A 30 2.75 -15.14 -5.47
N TYR A 31 3.28 -14.67 -6.60
CA TYR A 31 3.97 -15.52 -7.55
C TYR A 31 5.25 -16.08 -6.96
N GLU A 32 6.07 -15.26 -6.30
CA GLU A 32 7.27 -15.76 -5.60
C GLU A 32 6.92 -16.73 -4.46
N TYR A 33 5.83 -16.49 -3.74
CA TYR A 33 5.30 -17.40 -2.73
C TYR A 33 4.96 -18.78 -3.32
N LEU A 34 4.33 -18.83 -4.50
CA LEU A 34 3.95 -20.08 -5.17
C LEU A 34 5.13 -20.83 -5.77
N VAL A 35 6.01 -20.11 -6.47
CA VAL A 35 7.15 -20.72 -7.17
C VAL A 35 8.24 -21.13 -6.18
N GLN A 36 8.29 -20.49 -5.02
CA GLN A 36 9.34 -20.71 -4.03
C GLN A 36 10.73 -20.61 -4.68
N ASP A 37 10.95 -19.64 -5.56
CA ASP A 37 12.27 -19.41 -6.14
C ASP A 37 13.08 -18.47 -5.24
N THR A 38 14.29 -18.90 -4.85
CA THR A 38 15.22 -18.11 -4.03
C THR A 38 15.94 -17.01 -4.82
N PHE A 39 15.75 -16.99 -6.14
CA PHE A 39 16.38 -16.06 -7.10
C PHE A 39 15.48 -14.88 -7.47
N GLY A 40 14.57 -14.49 -6.58
CA GLY A 40 13.79 -13.27 -6.76
C GLY A 40 14.72 -12.06 -6.90
N ILE A 41 14.29 -11.05 -7.68
CA ILE A 41 14.98 -9.75 -7.88
C ILE A 41 15.29 -9.03 -6.55
N CYS A 42 14.68 -9.53 -5.48
CA CYS A 42 14.61 -9.00 -4.13
C CYS A 42 15.69 -9.57 -3.19
N ASN A 43 16.39 -10.66 -3.55
CA ASN A 43 17.49 -11.25 -2.78
C ASN A 43 18.84 -10.70 -3.26
N ILE A 44 19.24 -9.55 -2.71
CA ILE A 44 20.44 -8.81 -3.15
C ILE A 44 21.59 -9.02 -2.16
N ASN A 45 21.28 -9.13 -0.87
CA ASN A 45 22.25 -9.27 0.23
C ASN A 45 21.60 -9.89 1.47
N ALA A 46 22.41 -10.42 2.40
CA ALA A 46 21.93 -10.97 3.68
C ALA A 46 20.98 -10.04 4.47
N VAL A 47 21.12 -8.72 4.29
CA VAL A 47 20.28 -7.69 4.91
C VAL A 47 19.05 -7.34 4.06
N PHE A 48 19.11 -7.46 2.73
CA PHE A 48 18.01 -7.16 1.80
C PHE A 48 17.47 -8.45 1.20
N ASN A 49 16.54 -9.07 1.93
CA ASN A 49 15.98 -10.38 1.63
C ASN A 49 14.46 -10.38 1.77
N CYS A 50 13.80 -11.04 0.82
CA CYS A 50 12.34 -11.17 0.76
C CYS A 50 11.89 -12.60 1.10
N GLU A 51 12.86 -13.49 1.30
CA GLU A 51 12.69 -14.92 1.60
C GLU A 51 11.84 -15.19 2.85
N PRO A 52 11.94 -14.41 3.96
CA PRO A 52 11.10 -14.67 5.13
C PRO A 52 9.59 -14.46 4.91
N ILE A 53 9.24 -13.63 3.92
CA ILE A 53 7.85 -13.29 3.57
C ILE A 53 7.31 -14.18 2.45
N THR A 54 8.18 -14.83 1.68
CA THR A 54 7.76 -15.73 0.59
C THR A 54 7.86 -17.20 0.98
N LYS A 55 8.79 -17.58 1.86
CA LYS A 55 8.96 -18.97 2.34
C LYS A 55 9.07 -19.11 3.85
N GLY A 56 9.45 -18.04 4.52
CA GLY A 56 9.71 -18.06 5.95
C GLY A 56 8.43 -18.04 6.81
N PRO A 57 8.60 -17.89 8.13
CA PRO A 57 7.51 -17.90 9.09
C PRO A 57 6.55 -16.71 8.94
N LEU A 58 6.95 -15.67 8.20
CA LEU A 58 6.14 -14.46 7.96
C LEU A 58 5.29 -14.56 6.69
N SER A 59 5.40 -15.65 5.92
CA SER A 59 4.70 -15.81 4.65
C SER A 59 3.19 -15.98 4.81
N GLU A 60 2.79 -16.60 5.92
CA GLU A 60 1.40 -16.85 6.25
C GLU A 60 1.03 -16.23 7.59
N LEU A 61 -0.07 -15.48 7.61
CA LEU A 61 -0.69 -14.99 8.82
C LEU A 61 -1.93 -15.84 9.09
N PHE A 62 -1.92 -16.64 10.16
CA PHE A 62 -3.03 -17.57 10.47
C PHE A 62 -3.36 -18.54 9.31
N GLY A 63 -2.36 -18.96 8.54
CA GLY A 63 -2.54 -19.83 7.36
C GLY A 63 -3.06 -19.11 6.11
N ILE A 64 -3.12 -17.78 6.13
CA ILE A 64 -3.48 -16.95 4.97
C ILE A 64 -2.22 -16.25 4.46
N PRO A 65 -1.88 -16.36 3.17
CA PRO A 65 -0.71 -15.69 2.61
C PRO A 65 -0.80 -14.17 2.79
N VAL A 66 0.27 -13.56 3.28
CA VAL A 66 0.34 -12.10 3.46
C VAL A 66 0.10 -11.36 2.13
N ALA A 67 0.56 -11.94 1.02
CA ALA A 67 0.34 -11.41 -0.33
C ALA A 67 -1.15 -11.29 -0.68
N LEU A 68 -1.97 -12.25 -0.25
CA LEU A 68 -3.43 -12.23 -0.45
C LEU A 68 -4.09 -11.10 0.35
N ILE A 69 -3.64 -10.89 1.59
CA ILE A 69 -4.14 -9.79 2.43
C ILE A 69 -3.85 -8.44 1.77
N GLY A 70 -2.63 -8.24 1.28
CA GLY A 70 -2.25 -7.04 0.53
C GLY A 70 -3.08 -6.86 -0.74
N LEU A 71 -3.27 -7.93 -1.52
CA LEU A 71 -4.05 -7.91 -2.75
C LEU A 71 -5.51 -7.51 -2.51
N VAL A 72 -6.14 -8.07 -1.47
CA VAL A 72 -7.49 -7.68 -1.05
C VAL A 72 -7.53 -6.22 -0.61
N GLY A 73 -6.52 -5.76 0.13
CA GLY A 73 -6.35 -4.35 0.51
C GLY A 73 -6.38 -3.41 -0.70
N TYR A 74 -5.46 -3.57 -1.65
CA TYR A 74 -5.39 -2.71 -2.84
C TYR A 74 -6.63 -2.83 -3.73
N ALA A 75 -7.20 -4.03 -3.87
CA ALA A 75 -8.44 -4.23 -4.62
C ALA A 75 -9.62 -3.48 -4.00
N THR A 76 -9.75 -3.48 -2.67
CA THR A 76 -10.80 -2.72 -1.98
C THR A 76 -10.60 -1.21 -2.11
N ILE A 77 -9.35 -0.72 -2.07
CA ILE A 77 -9.04 0.70 -2.29
C ILE A 77 -9.42 1.12 -3.71
N PHE A 78 -9.10 0.30 -4.71
CA PHE A 78 -9.52 0.54 -6.10
C PHE A 78 -11.05 0.58 -6.24
N LEU A 79 -11.75 -0.40 -5.68
CA LEU A 79 -13.21 -0.51 -5.78
C LEU A 79 -13.93 0.64 -5.04
N THR A 80 -13.42 1.03 -3.88
CA THR A 80 -13.98 2.15 -3.09
C THR A 80 -13.72 3.50 -3.76
N ALA A 81 -12.58 3.68 -4.43
CA ALA A 81 -12.30 4.85 -5.27
C ALA A 81 -13.28 4.95 -6.45
N TRP A 82 -13.66 3.81 -7.04
CA TRP A 82 -14.69 3.74 -8.08
C TRP A 82 -16.09 4.08 -7.55
N MET A 83 -16.47 3.50 -6.42
CA MET A 83 -17.77 3.66 -5.75
C MET A 83 -17.93 4.98 -4.99
N LYS A 84 -16.91 5.86 -4.99
CA LYS A 84 -16.85 7.12 -4.23
C LYS A 84 -17.10 6.95 -2.72
N LYS A 85 -16.82 5.77 -2.14
CA LYS A 85 -17.02 5.47 -0.72
C LYS A 85 -15.72 5.60 0.09
N PHE A 86 -15.18 6.82 0.15
CA PHE A 86 -13.86 7.10 0.75
C PHE A 86 -13.75 6.77 2.24
N ARG A 87 -14.85 6.83 3.01
CA ARG A 87 -14.85 6.45 4.43
C ARG A 87 -14.43 5.00 4.68
N TRP A 88 -14.91 4.07 3.87
CA TRP A 88 -14.56 2.65 3.99
C TRP A 88 -13.11 2.39 3.59
N SER A 89 -12.66 3.07 2.52
CA SER A 89 -11.27 3.04 2.06
C SER A 89 -10.30 3.47 3.17
N PHE A 90 -10.65 4.53 3.92
CA PHE A 90 -9.83 5.00 5.04
C PHE A 90 -9.65 3.95 6.14
N TYR A 91 -10.73 3.30 6.59
CA TYR A 91 -10.62 2.25 7.62
C TYR A 91 -9.73 1.08 7.15
N MET A 92 -9.88 0.67 5.89
CA MET A 92 -9.05 -0.39 5.32
C MET A 92 -7.58 0.03 5.16
N ALA A 93 -7.33 1.26 4.72
CA ALA A 93 -5.97 1.79 4.60
C ALA A 93 -5.29 1.92 5.97
N VAL A 94 -6.00 2.36 7.01
CA VAL A 94 -5.49 2.39 8.39
C VAL A 94 -5.15 0.97 8.86
N PHE A 95 -6.04 0.01 8.65
CA PHE A 95 -5.81 -1.38 9.02
C PHE A 95 -4.59 -1.96 8.28
N GLY A 96 -4.51 -1.75 6.97
CA GLY A 96 -3.37 -2.17 6.15
C GLY A 96 -2.06 -1.51 6.59
N MET A 97 -2.09 -0.24 6.99
CA MET A 97 -0.90 0.46 7.48
C MET A 97 -0.39 -0.12 8.81
N VAL A 98 -1.29 -0.39 9.75
CA VAL A 98 -0.94 -1.06 11.02
C VAL A 98 -0.37 -2.46 10.74
N PHE A 99 -0.95 -3.17 9.78
CA PHE A 99 -0.48 -4.48 9.37
C PHE A 99 0.93 -4.44 8.75
N CYS A 100 1.19 -3.49 7.84
CA CYS A 100 2.53 -3.28 7.28
C CYS A 100 3.55 -2.95 8.37
N LEU A 101 3.23 -2.01 9.28
CA LEU A 101 4.09 -1.66 10.41
C LEU A 101 4.44 -2.87 11.27
N ARG A 102 3.44 -3.72 11.57
CA ARG A 102 3.65 -4.96 12.30
C ARG A 102 4.65 -5.85 11.55
N LEU A 103 4.45 -6.09 10.26
CA LEU A 103 5.37 -6.93 9.49
C LEU A 103 6.79 -6.38 9.47
N THR A 104 6.98 -5.09 9.24
CA THR A 104 8.31 -4.45 9.28
C THR A 104 9.00 -4.66 10.63
N ILE A 105 8.25 -4.57 11.74
CA ILE A 105 8.79 -4.84 13.08
C ILE A 105 9.23 -6.30 13.18
N LEU A 106 8.43 -7.25 12.69
CA LEU A 106 8.81 -8.66 12.72
C LEU A 106 10.02 -8.96 11.81
N GLU A 107 10.09 -8.37 10.63
CA GLU A 107 11.23 -8.49 9.70
C GLU A 107 12.54 -8.04 10.38
N ILE A 108 12.52 -6.89 11.05
CA ILE A 108 13.70 -6.32 11.70
C ILE A 108 14.06 -7.07 12.99
N PHE A 109 13.09 -7.41 13.84
CA PHE A 109 13.38 -8.01 15.15
C PHE A 109 13.60 -9.53 15.11
N VAL A 110 12.92 -10.25 14.22
CA VAL A 110 12.97 -11.73 14.18
C VAL A 110 14.06 -12.19 13.22
N GLU A 111 14.06 -11.65 12.01
CA GLU A 111 14.94 -12.13 10.92
C GLU A 111 16.15 -11.22 10.71
N ASN A 112 16.11 -9.96 11.22
CA ASN A 112 17.12 -8.93 10.97
C ASN A 112 17.35 -8.66 9.48
N VAL A 113 16.29 -8.78 8.68
CA VAL A 113 16.32 -8.46 7.24
C VAL A 113 15.35 -7.35 6.92
N LEU A 114 15.50 -6.76 5.74
CA LEU A 114 14.68 -5.68 5.23
C LEU A 114 14.19 -6.04 3.83
N CYS A 115 12.88 -6.24 3.68
CA CYS A 115 12.30 -6.57 2.39
C CYS A 115 12.00 -5.28 1.59
N PRO A 116 12.71 -4.99 0.49
CA PRO A 116 12.47 -3.79 -0.30
C PRO A 116 11.06 -3.77 -0.92
N VAL A 117 10.47 -4.93 -1.23
CA VAL A 117 9.10 -4.98 -1.75
C VAL A 117 8.06 -4.71 -0.66
N CYS A 118 8.25 -5.19 0.57
CA CYS A 118 7.39 -4.84 1.70
C CYS A 118 7.45 -3.34 2.00
N LEU A 119 8.67 -2.74 1.97
CA LEU A 119 8.84 -1.30 2.11
C LEU A 119 8.16 -0.52 0.98
N ALA A 120 8.27 -1.00 -0.27
CA ALA A 120 7.58 -0.39 -1.40
C ALA A 120 6.06 -0.45 -1.21
N CYS A 121 5.51 -1.60 -0.81
CA CYS A 121 4.09 -1.74 -0.46
C CYS A 121 3.68 -0.79 0.68
N GLN A 122 4.50 -0.67 1.72
CA GLN A 122 4.25 0.24 2.84
C GLN A 122 4.23 1.71 2.39
N ALA A 123 5.15 2.11 1.50
CA ALA A 123 5.16 3.44 0.91
C ALA A 123 3.90 3.68 0.06
N VAL A 124 3.49 2.72 -0.78
CA VAL A 124 2.27 2.83 -1.59
C VAL A 124 1.04 2.96 -0.70
N MET A 125 0.90 2.12 0.33
CA MET A 125 -0.20 2.17 1.29
C MET A 125 -0.24 3.48 2.07
N LEU A 126 0.91 4.03 2.47
CA LEU A 126 0.98 5.36 3.10
C LEU A 126 0.45 6.45 2.17
N VAL A 127 0.86 6.44 0.90
CA VAL A 127 0.40 7.43 -0.08
C VAL A 127 -1.11 7.28 -0.32
N GLU A 128 -1.63 6.06 -0.45
CA GLU A 128 -3.08 5.82 -0.59
C GLU A 128 -3.86 6.26 0.65
N LEU A 129 -3.34 6.00 1.85
CA LEU A 129 -3.94 6.46 3.10
C LEU A 129 -4.03 7.99 3.15
N VAL A 130 -2.95 8.70 2.79
CA VAL A 130 -2.94 10.16 2.74
C VAL A 130 -3.95 10.67 1.71
N LEU A 131 -3.95 10.12 0.50
CA LEU A 131 -4.86 10.53 -0.57
C LEU A 131 -6.33 10.29 -0.20
N THR A 132 -6.65 9.12 0.34
CA THR A 132 -8.03 8.79 0.77
C THR A 132 -8.47 9.63 1.96
N TYR A 133 -7.56 9.96 2.90
CA TYR A 133 -7.84 10.88 4.01
C TYR A 133 -8.19 12.28 3.52
N GLN A 134 -7.43 12.83 2.56
CA GLN A 134 -7.70 14.13 1.94
C GLN A 134 -9.07 14.18 1.24
N LEU A 135 -9.46 13.07 0.58
CA LEU A 135 -10.75 12.94 -0.09
C LEU A 135 -11.91 12.71 0.89
N ALA A 136 -11.66 12.06 2.02
CA ALA A 136 -12.67 11.76 3.04
C ALA A 136 -12.92 12.93 4.01
N PHE A 137 -11.90 13.76 4.30
CA PHE A 137 -11.99 14.89 5.24
C PHE A 137 -11.47 16.21 4.61
N PRO A 138 -12.09 16.70 3.53
CA PRO A 138 -11.64 17.92 2.85
C PRO A 138 -11.69 19.18 3.74
N GLU A 139 -12.53 19.19 4.78
CA GLU A 139 -12.78 20.35 5.64
C GLU A 139 -11.74 20.53 6.77
N LYS A 140 -11.15 19.43 7.28
CA LYS A 140 -10.22 19.43 8.42
C LYS A 140 -8.77 19.68 8.02
N VAL A 141 -8.43 19.43 6.75
CA VAL A 141 -7.04 19.42 6.28
C VAL A 141 -6.56 20.79 5.81
N GLY A 142 -7.43 21.82 5.81
CA GLY A 142 -6.99 23.16 5.44
C GLY A 142 -6.34 23.18 4.05
N LEU A 143 -6.85 22.40 3.09
CA LEU A 143 -6.43 22.41 1.68
C LEU A 143 -6.73 23.74 0.95
N ILE A 144 -6.92 24.82 1.71
CA ILE A 144 -6.79 26.20 1.24
C ILE A 144 -5.30 26.62 1.24
N SER A 145 -4.44 26.05 2.09
CA SER A 145 -3.06 26.54 2.28
C SER A 145 -2.00 26.01 1.30
N SER A 146 -2.23 24.90 0.59
CA SER A 146 -1.30 24.43 -0.47
C SER A 146 -1.70 24.87 -1.89
N GLN A 147 -2.69 25.74 -2.06
CA GLN A 147 -3.10 26.21 -3.39
C GLN A 147 -2.48 27.55 -3.81
N GLU A 148 -1.74 28.26 -2.94
CA GLU A 148 -1.10 29.53 -3.31
C GLU A 148 0.28 29.36 -3.98
N SER A 149 0.95 28.20 -3.88
CA SER A 149 2.29 28.01 -4.47
C SER A 149 2.29 27.56 -5.96
N LYS A 150 1.13 27.47 -6.61
CA LYS A 150 1.03 27.27 -8.08
C LYS A 150 0.08 28.29 -8.73
N THR A 151 0.03 29.50 -8.19
CA THR A 151 -0.52 30.68 -8.90
C THR A 151 0.44 31.84 -8.74
N LYS A 152 1.62 31.70 -9.33
CA LYS A 152 2.38 32.82 -9.87
C LYS A 152 3.03 32.40 -11.17
#